data_AF-A0A257TIZ7-F1
#
_entry.id   AF-A0A257TIZ7-F1
#
_cell.length_a   1.000
_cell.length_b   1.000
_cell.length_c   1.000
_cell.angle_alpha   90.00
_cell.angle_beta   90.00
_cell.angle_gamma   90.00
#
_symmetry.space_group_name_H-M   'P 1'
#
loop_
_entity.id
_entity.type
_entity.pdbx_description
1 polymer ?
#
loop_
_entity_poly.entity_id
_entity_poly.type
_entity_poly.pdbx_seq_one_letter_code
_entity_poly.pdbx_strand_id
1 'polypeptide(L)'
;MGIVFRGQPVDELWPVRAISAAAAPCTTKYTHGLGVGDMNGDGRNDVLVKDGWWESPADAAAEEWAFHPAKLGENCAQMHVYDFDGDGDNDVLSSAAHAVGIWWHEQTPDGFKTHEIDRSFSQTHALEMADINGDGLPDFVTGKRWWAHGPKGDIDPDAPAVMYWFEFSRPGGKPTWTPHPFDHDSGVGTQFEIADVNGDGLLDVVTSNKKGVNYFQQMRE
;
A
#
# COMPACT_ATOMS: atom_id res chain seq x y z
N MET A 1 10.71 -15.45 -7.33
CA MET A 1 10.72 -16.89 -6.95
C MET A 1 11.58 -17.03 -5.69
N GLY A 2 10.97 -16.84 -4.51
CA GLY A 2 11.69 -16.75 -3.23
C GLY A 2 12.15 -18.11 -2.73
N ILE A 3 13.38 -18.18 -2.24
CA ILE A 3 14.00 -19.37 -1.64
C ILE A 3 13.20 -19.72 -0.37
N VAL A 4 12.42 -20.80 -0.41
CA VAL A 4 11.79 -21.38 0.78
C VAL A 4 12.87 -22.11 1.56
N PHE A 5 13.29 -21.54 2.70
CA PHE A 5 14.05 -22.29 3.69
C PHE A 5 13.16 -23.42 4.22
N ARG A 6 13.51 -24.67 3.91
CA ARG A 6 12.89 -25.84 4.57
C ARG A 6 13.36 -25.87 6.03
N GLY A 7 12.53 -25.39 6.95
CA GLY A 7 12.79 -25.41 8.38
C GLY A 7 11.50 -25.44 9.19
N GLN A 8 11.53 -26.22 10.28
CA GLN A 8 10.45 -26.60 11.20
C GLN A 8 9.40 -27.57 10.64
N PRO A 9 8.94 -28.57 11.44
CA PRO A 9 7.77 -29.37 11.12
C PRO A 9 6.55 -28.44 10.90
N VAL A 10 5.76 -28.70 9.86
CA VAL A 10 4.59 -27.86 9.50
C VAL A 10 3.47 -27.90 10.55
N ASP A 11 3.60 -28.76 11.56
CA ASP A 11 2.67 -28.97 12.67
C ASP A 11 3.09 -28.26 13.97
N GLU A 12 4.26 -27.61 14.00
CA GLU A 12 4.68 -26.79 15.15
C GLU A 12 4.19 -25.34 15.02
N LEU A 13 3.95 -24.69 16.17
CA LEU A 13 3.62 -23.27 16.20
C LEU A 13 4.79 -22.44 15.70
N TRP A 14 4.48 -21.40 14.92
CA TRP A 14 5.49 -20.46 14.46
C TRP A 14 6.04 -19.65 15.64
N PRO A 15 7.36 -19.36 15.66
CA PRO A 15 7.92 -18.48 16.68
C PRO A 15 7.35 -17.06 16.51
N VAL A 16 6.64 -16.57 17.54
CA VAL A 16 6.10 -15.21 17.58
C VAL A 16 7.02 -14.33 18.43
N ARG A 17 7.40 -13.16 17.90
CA ARG A 17 8.19 -12.16 18.61
C ARG A 17 7.53 -10.80 18.48
N ALA A 18 7.46 -10.07 19.58
CA ALA A 18 7.08 -8.66 19.52
C ALA A 18 8.31 -7.85 19.10
N ILE A 19 8.20 -7.11 17.99
CA ILE A 19 9.26 -6.20 17.52
C ILE A 19 9.18 -4.82 18.20
N SER A 20 8.15 -4.58 19.00
CA SER A 20 7.92 -3.30 19.68
C SER A 20 7.39 -3.52 21.10
N ALA A 21 7.57 -2.50 21.94
CA ALA A 21 6.96 -2.46 23.26
C ALA A 21 5.43 -2.36 23.16
N ALA A 22 4.73 -2.73 24.24
CA ALA A 22 3.28 -2.52 24.32
C ALA A 22 2.93 -1.03 24.18
N ALA A 23 1.82 -0.73 23.49
CA ALA A 23 1.36 0.63 23.20
C ALA A 23 2.34 1.48 22.37
N ALA A 24 3.14 0.84 21.51
CA ALA A 24 3.95 1.52 20.50
C ALA A 24 3.08 2.37 19.54
N PRO A 25 3.69 3.29 18.75
CA PRO A 25 2.96 4.06 17.74
C PRO A 25 2.09 3.17 16.84
N CYS A 26 0.90 3.63 16.48
CA CYS A 26 -0.05 2.88 15.63
C CYS A 26 -0.44 1.48 16.14
N THR A 27 -0.50 1.25 17.45
CA THR A 27 -0.98 -0.03 18.05
C THR A 27 -2.33 0.08 18.77
N THR A 28 -3.05 1.19 18.59
CA THR A 28 -4.35 1.42 19.23
C THR A 28 -5.50 0.86 18.39
N LYS A 29 -6.70 0.91 18.97
CA LYS A 29 -7.92 0.41 18.33
C LYS A 29 -8.16 1.11 16.98
N TYR A 30 -8.40 0.32 15.94
CA TYR A 30 -8.60 0.78 14.55
C TYR A 30 -7.40 1.46 13.91
N THR A 31 -6.19 0.98 14.22
CA THR A 31 -4.97 1.40 13.52
C THR A 31 -5.01 1.07 12.03
N HIS A 32 -4.27 1.85 11.26
CA HIS A 32 -4.24 1.91 9.80
C HIS A 32 -2.79 2.20 9.38
N GLY A 33 -2.44 1.88 8.14
CA GLY A 33 -1.07 2.01 7.65
C GLY A 33 -0.19 0.91 8.20
N LEU A 34 -0.02 -0.16 7.42
CA LEU A 34 0.99 -1.17 7.65
C LEU A 34 1.71 -1.44 6.32
N GLY A 35 3.03 -1.46 6.35
CA GLY A 35 3.87 -1.77 5.21
C GLY A 35 5.10 -2.57 5.61
N VAL A 36 5.76 -3.16 4.61
CA VAL A 36 7.03 -3.85 4.75
C VAL A 36 7.93 -3.49 3.57
N GLY A 37 9.16 -3.07 3.83
CA GLY A 37 10.12 -2.68 2.80
C GLY A 37 11.42 -2.14 3.40
N ASP A 38 12.48 -2.08 2.62
CA ASP A 38 13.82 -1.67 3.05
C ASP A 38 13.91 -0.14 3.15
N MET A 39 13.72 0.45 4.33
CA MET A 39 13.61 1.91 4.49
C MET A 39 14.95 2.63 4.64
N ASN A 40 16.03 1.90 4.87
CA ASN A 40 17.37 2.46 5.02
C ASN A 40 18.36 2.00 3.94
N GLY A 41 17.91 1.19 2.98
CA GLY A 41 18.71 0.71 1.84
C GLY A 41 19.75 -0.34 2.24
N ASP A 42 19.57 -1.01 3.37
CA ASP A 42 20.55 -1.98 3.90
C ASP A 42 20.32 -3.43 3.43
N GLY A 43 19.29 -3.64 2.60
CA GLY A 43 18.90 -4.91 2.02
C GLY A 43 18.03 -5.77 2.92
N ARG A 44 17.56 -5.27 4.08
CA ARG A 44 16.60 -5.95 4.96
C ARG A 44 15.27 -5.21 4.93
N ASN A 45 14.18 -5.97 4.92
CA ASN A 45 12.86 -5.38 5.01
C ASN A 45 12.57 -4.93 6.45
N ASP A 46 12.15 -3.68 6.56
CA ASP A 46 11.65 -3.05 7.77
C ASP A 46 10.13 -3.13 7.86
N VAL A 47 9.57 -2.79 9.02
CA VAL A 47 8.11 -2.75 9.24
C VAL A 47 7.68 -1.31 9.43
N LEU A 48 6.70 -0.85 8.65
CA LEU A 48 6.27 0.55 8.63
C LEU A 48 4.85 0.72 9.11
N VAL A 49 4.60 1.87 9.71
CA VAL A 49 3.28 2.44 10.01
C VAL A 49 3.26 3.91 9.61
N LYS A 50 2.08 4.54 9.59
CA LYS A 50 1.95 5.96 9.23
C LYS A 50 2.78 6.93 10.10
N ASP A 51 3.14 6.52 11.33
CA ASP A 51 3.90 7.32 12.30
C ASP A 51 5.41 7.02 12.31
N GLY A 52 5.91 6.11 11.47
CA GLY A 52 7.33 5.73 11.42
C GLY A 52 7.55 4.28 11.06
N TRP A 53 8.75 3.77 11.29
CA TRP A 53 9.12 2.40 10.94
C TRP A 53 10.07 1.78 11.97
N TRP A 54 10.01 0.46 12.08
CA TRP A 54 10.91 -0.35 12.89
C TRP A 54 12.00 -0.92 12.00
N GLU A 55 13.25 -0.57 12.30
CA GLU A 55 14.44 -1.05 11.62
C GLU A 55 14.72 -2.50 11.98
N SER A 56 14.78 -3.35 10.96
CA SER A 56 15.14 -4.75 11.08
C SER A 56 16.62 -4.86 11.44
N PRO A 57 16.97 -5.38 12.63
CA PRO A 57 18.37 -5.58 13.00
C PRO A 57 18.98 -6.71 12.16
N ALA A 58 20.32 -6.74 12.07
CA ALA A 58 21.04 -7.80 11.36
C ALA A 58 20.70 -9.21 11.89
N ASP A 59 20.38 -9.34 13.18
CA ASP A 59 19.76 -10.51 13.76
C ASP A 59 18.26 -10.26 13.99
N ALA A 60 17.42 -10.69 13.05
CA ALA A 60 15.96 -10.54 13.12
C ALA A 60 15.33 -11.26 14.35
N ALA A 61 16.09 -12.10 15.06
CA ALA A 61 15.64 -12.70 16.31
C ALA A 61 15.77 -11.74 17.52
N ALA A 62 16.44 -10.59 17.38
CA ALA A 62 16.54 -9.61 18.44
C ALA A 62 15.15 -9.12 18.89
N GLU A 63 15.02 -8.89 20.19
CA GLU A 63 13.83 -8.27 20.78
C GLU A 63 13.91 -6.75 20.60
N GLU A 64 12.75 -6.10 20.37
CA GLU A 64 12.60 -4.64 20.25
C GLU A 64 13.47 -3.98 19.17
N TRP A 65 12.92 -3.89 17.96
CA TRP A 65 13.53 -3.19 16.83
C TRP A 65 13.58 -1.68 17.09
N ALA A 66 14.59 -1.01 16.53
CA ALA A 66 14.73 0.44 16.67
C ALA A 66 13.61 1.15 15.90
N PHE A 67 12.88 2.06 16.56
CA PHE A 67 11.81 2.81 15.91
C PHE A 67 12.29 4.18 15.44
N HIS A 68 12.05 4.48 14.17
CA HIS A 68 12.35 5.75 13.50
C HIS A 68 11.05 6.51 13.21
N PRO A 69 10.77 7.62 13.92
CA PRO A 69 9.56 8.41 13.69
C PRO A 69 9.57 9.06 12.31
N ALA A 70 8.45 8.94 11.59
CA ALA A 70 8.24 9.61 10.30
C ALA A 70 6.76 9.95 10.12
N LYS A 71 6.45 10.96 9.29
CA LYS A 71 5.06 11.36 9.00
C LYS A 71 4.67 10.85 7.62
N LEU A 72 4.26 9.60 7.56
CA LEU A 72 4.01 8.85 6.32
C LEU A 72 2.51 8.77 5.98
N GLY A 73 1.78 9.85 6.30
CA GLY A 73 0.35 10.00 5.98
C GLY A 73 -0.57 10.07 7.19
N GLU A 74 -1.87 10.01 6.90
CA GLU A 74 -2.94 9.92 7.89
C GLU A 74 -3.29 8.45 8.17
N ASN A 75 -4.47 8.16 8.73
CA ASN A 75 -4.99 6.80 8.74
C ASN A 75 -5.13 6.31 7.29
N CYS A 76 -4.25 5.40 6.89
CA CYS A 76 -4.09 4.98 5.51
C CYS A 76 -4.33 3.49 5.26
N ALA A 77 -4.42 3.12 3.98
CA ALA A 77 -4.46 1.72 3.55
C ALA A 77 -3.10 1.01 3.79
N GLN A 78 -2.85 -0.08 3.06
CA GLN A 78 -1.51 -0.63 2.90
C GLN A 78 -0.52 0.45 2.50
N MET A 79 0.69 0.39 3.05
CA MET A 79 1.79 1.26 2.69
C MET A 79 2.80 0.47 1.89
N HIS A 80 3.29 1.04 0.79
CA HIS A 80 4.26 0.38 -0.07
C HIS A 80 5.54 1.20 -0.19
N VAL A 81 6.66 0.50 -0.31
CA VAL A 81 8.00 1.08 -0.31
C VAL A 81 8.64 0.89 -1.67
N TYR A 82 9.14 1.96 -2.27
CA TYR A 82 9.81 1.93 -3.56
C TYR A 82 10.58 3.23 -3.81
N ASP A 83 11.73 3.17 -4.47
CA ASP A 83 12.49 4.33 -4.98
C ASP A 83 11.76 4.97 -6.19
N PHE A 84 10.81 5.87 -5.90
CA PHE A 84 9.96 6.47 -6.93
C PHE A 84 10.70 7.53 -7.74
N ASP A 85 11.66 8.25 -7.18
CA ASP A 85 12.37 9.30 -7.92
C ASP A 85 13.68 8.84 -8.58
N GLY A 86 14.19 7.67 -8.18
CA GLY A 86 15.37 7.03 -8.75
C GLY A 86 16.68 7.53 -8.16
N ASP A 87 16.67 8.16 -6.99
CA ASP A 87 17.86 8.72 -6.35
C ASP A 87 18.63 7.70 -5.47
N GLY A 88 18.03 6.54 -5.24
CA GLY A 88 18.61 5.41 -4.54
C GLY A 88 18.24 5.29 -3.07
N ASP A 89 17.39 6.19 -2.54
CA ASP A 89 16.66 5.94 -1.30
C ASP A 89 15.22 5.47 -1.57
N ASN A 90 14.56 4.92 -0.55
CA ASN A 90 13.26 4.27 -0.71
C ASN A 90 12.15 5.17 -0.14
N ASP A 91 11.18 5.47 -1.00
CA ASP A 91 10.03 6.30 -0.66
C ASP A 91 8.84 5.46 -0.17
N VAL A 92 7.77 6.14 0.24
CA VAL A 92 6.54 5.48 0.72
C VAL A 92 5.30 5.97 0.00
N LEU A 93 4.52 5.06 -0.58
CA LEU A 93 3.16 5.31 -1.08
C LEU A 93 2.13 5.08 0.04
N SER A 94 1.20 6.03 0.19
CA SER A 94 0.08 5.92 1.14
C SER A 94 -1.20 6.56 0.59
N SER A 95 -2.35 6.19 1.16
CA SER A 95 -3.67 6.69 0.72
C SER A 95 -4.63 6.89 1.90
N ALA A 96 -5.51 7.87 1.86
CA ALA A 96 -6.41 8.22 2.96
C ALA A 96 -7.59 7.24 3.15
N ALA A 97 -7.54 6.41 4.19
CA ALA A 97 -8.67 5.56 4.53
C ALA A 97 -9.88 6.37 5.00
N HIS A 98 -9.70 7.47 5.75
CA HIS A 98 -10.82 8.22 6.34
C HIS A 98 -10.99 9.66 5.81
N ALA A 99 -10.23 10.01 4.77
CA ALA A 99 -10.19 11.36 4.21
C ALA A 99 -10.04 11.29 2.68
N VAL A 100 -9.56 12.38 2.08
CA VAL A 100 -9.28 12.47 0.65
C VAL A 100 -7.78 12.65 0.47
N GLY A 101 -7.18 11.83 -0.38
CA GLY A 101 -5.79 11.99 -0.75
C GLY A 101 -5.07 10.66 -0.99
N ILE A 102 -4.15 10.70 -1.93
CA ILE A 102 -3.17 9.67 -2.25
C ILE A 102 -1.84 10.39 -2.36
N TRP A 103 -0.80 9.86 -1.72
CA TRP A 103 0.49 10.55 -1.58
C TRP A 103 1.64 9.58 -1.77
N TRP A 104 2.76 10.13 -2.23
CA TRP A 104 4.06 9.52 -1.95
C TRP A 104 4.87 10.43 -1.02
N HIS A 105 5.72 9.81 -0.21
CA HIS A 105 6.57 10.45 0.77
C HIS A 105 8.02 10.24 0.33
N GLU A 106 8.58 11.27 -0.30
CA GLU A 106 9.97 11.35 -0.75
C GLU A 106 10.89 11.29 0.46
N GLN A 107 11.78 10.31 0.53
CA GLN A 107 12.87 10.36 1.48
C GLN A 107 13.92 11.36 1.00
N THR A 108 14.47 12.14 1.94
CA THR A 108 15.46 13.18 1.64
C THR A 108 16.47 13.23 2.77
N PRO A 109 17.64 13.88 2.57
CA PRO A 109 18.60 14.09 3.65
C PRO A 109 18.04 14.82 4.88
N ASP A 110 16.96 15.60 4.72
CA ASP A 110 16.31 16.37 5.79
C ASP A 110 15.07 15.65 6.39
N GLY A 111 14.82 14.39 5.99
CA GLY A 111 13.66 13.59 6.40
C GLY A 111 12.67 13.36 5.25
N PHE A 112 11.38 13.20 5.55
CA PHE A 112 10.37 12.91 4.52
C PHE A 112 9.65 14.16 4.01
N LYS A 113 9.44 14.23 2.70
CA LYS A 113 8.66 15.26 2.02
C LYS A 113 7.47 14.63 1.29
N THR A 114 6.27 15.03 1.68
CA THR A 114 5.02 14.50 1.11
C THR A 114 4.62 15.23 -0.17
N HIS A 115 4.21 14.46 -1.17
CA HIS A 115 3.64 14.95 -2.42
C HIS A 115 2.25 14.35 -2.65
N GLU A 116 1.30 15.17 -3.10
CA GLU A 116 -0.04 14.73 -3.50
C GLU A 116 0.01 14.11 -4.90
N ILE A 117 -0.45 12.86 -5.02
CA ILE A 117 -0.65 12.16 -6.29
C ILE A 117 -2.04 12.48 -6.82
N ASP A 118 -3.06 12.29 -6.00
CA ASP A 118 -4.46 12.53 -6.35
C ASP A 118 -5.30 12.85 -5.10
N ARG A 119 -6.38 13.61 -5.30
CA ARG A 119 -7.36 13.98 -4.26
C ARG A 119 -8.78 14.04 -4.83
N SER A 120 -9.06 13.24 -5.85
CA SER A 120 -10.33 13.26 -6.57
C SER A 120 -11.42 12.43 -5.89
N PHE A 121 -11.04 11.46 -5.05
CA PHE A 121 -11.97 10.63 -4.28
C PHE A 121 -11.43 10.30 -2.87
N SER A 122 -12.37 9.94 -1.99
CA SER A 122 -12.13 9.65 -0.59
C SER A 122 -12.05 8.15 -0.30
N GLN A 123 -11.83 7.82 0.97
CA GLN A 123 -12.02 6.47 1.53
C GLN A 123 -11.22 5.37 0.83
N THR A 124 -9.98 5.66 0.44
CA THR A 124 -9.04 4.70 -0.16
C THR A 124 -8.50 3.74 0.90
N HIS A 125 -9.31 2.73 1.23
CA HIS A 125 -9.04 1.75 2.31
C HIS A 125 -8.21 0.54 1.87
N ALA A 126 -7.94 0.41 0.58
CA ALA A 126 -7.11 -0.65 0.05
C ALA A 126 -6.30 -0.12 -1.11
N LEU A 127 -5.02 -0.48 -1.18
CA LEU A 127 -4.10 -0.08 -2.22
C LEU A 127 -3.12 -1.24 -2.48
N GLU A 128 -2.92 -1.58 -3.75
CA GLU A 128 -2.00 -2.65 -4.16
C GLU A 128 -1.10 -2.14 -5.28
N MET A 129 0.19 -2.49 -5.22
CA MET A 129 1.18 -2.16 -6.25
C MET A 129 1.46 -3.36 -7.16
N ALA A 130 1.52 -3.11 -8.46
CA ALA A 130 1.87 -4.10 -9.47
C ALA A 130 2.26 -3.41 -10.78
N ASP A 131 3.09 -4.07 -11.60
CA ASP A 131 3.37 -3.62 -12.98
C ASP A 131 2.19 -4.05 -13.89
N ILE A 132 1.20 -3.17 -14.05
CA ILE A 132 -0.06 -3.48 -14.74
C ILE A 132 0.11 -3.39 -16.27
N ASN A 133 0.94 -2.45 -16.75
CA ASN A 133 1.19 -2.26 -18.17
C ASN A 133 2.36 -3.12 -18.71
N GLY A 134 3.18 -3.71 -17.83
CA GLY A 134 4.32 -4.55 -18.19
C GLY A 134 5.56 -3.75 -18.61
N ASP A 135 5.70 -2.51 -18.16
CA ASP A 135 6.83 -1.63 -18.50
C ASP A 135 8.04 -1.78 -17.54
N GLY A 136 7.89 -2.60 -16.51
CA GLY A 136 8.92 -2.88 -15.50
C GLY A 136 8.94 -1.88 -14.35
N LEU A 137 8.04 -0.90 -14.30
CA LEU A 137 7.83 -0.01 -13.17
C LEU A 137 6.58 -0.43 -12.39
N PRO A 138 6.56 -0.26 -11.06
CA PRO A 138 5.38 -0.61 -10.30
C PRO A 138 4.36 0.52 -10.37
N ASP A 139 3.19 0.19 -10.88
CA ASP A 139 2.01 1.03 -10.76
C ASP A 139 1.28 0.75 -9.45
N PHE A 140 0.11 1.39 -9.26
CA PHE A 140 -0.80 0.98 -8.20
C PHE A 140 -2.28 1.05 -8.59
N VAL A 141 -3.09 0.23 -7.91
CA VAL A 141 -4.55 0.24 -8.01
C VAL A 141 -5.14 0.66 -6.67
N THR A 142 -6.18 1.49 -6.69
CA THR A 142 -7.00 1.80 -5.53
C THR A 142 -8.37 2.31 -5.98
N GLY A 143 -9.20 2.70 -5.03
CA GLY A 143 -10.54 3.19 -5.30
C GLY A 143 -11.25 3.61 -4.03
N LYS A 144 -12.47 4.11 -4.19
CA LYS A 144 -13.30 4.51 -3.05
C LYS A 144 -13.97 3.28 -2.44
N ARG A 145 -13.80 3.07 -1.14
CA ARG A 145 -14.58 2.07 -0.41
C ARG A 145 -16.04 2.53 -0.26
N TRP A 146 -16.99 1.73 -0.73
CA TRP A 146 -18.41 2.03 -0.56
C TRP A 146 -18.85 1.87 0.91
N TRP A 147 -19.35 2.95 1.50
CA TRP A 147 -19.84 3.01 2.88
C TRP A 147 -18.82 2.48 3.90
N ALA A 148 -17.60 3.01 3.90
CA ALA A 148 -16.55 2.56 4.81
C ALA A 148 -16.98 2.61 6.29
N HIS A 149 -17.63 3.70 6.67
CA HIS A 149 -18.23 3.94 7.99
C HIS A 149 -19.76 4.10 7.91
N GLY A 150 -20.36 3.64 6.81
CA GLY A 150 -21.80 3.70 6.59
C GLY A 150 -22.29 5.06 6.06
N PRO A 151 -23.60 5.15 5.73
CA PRO A 151 -24.18 6.32 5.06
C PRO A 151 -24.22 7.60 5.91
N LYS A 152 -23.81 7.53 7.18
CA LYS A 152 -23.75 8.68 8.10
C LYS A 152 -22.34 8.95 8.63
N GLY A 153 -21.38 8.06 8.34
CA GLY A 153 -20.03 8.14 8.86
C GLY A 153 -18.98 8.51 7.80
N ASP A 154 -19.26 8.21 6.53
CA ASP A 154 -18.40 8.64 5.42
C ASP A 154 -18.54 10.15 5.19
N ILE A 155 -17.46 10.78 4.73
CA ILE A 155 -17.45 12.21 4.39
C ILE A 155 -18.32 12.53 3.17
N ASP A 156 -18.50 11.55 2.28
CA ASP A 156 -19.25 11.63 1.02
C ASP A 156 -19.90 10.26 0.68
N PRO A 157 -20.91 9.83 1.47
CA PRO A 157 -21.47 8.48 1.41
C PRO A 157 -22.15 8.15 0.07
N ASP A 158 -22.51 9.16 -0.72
CA ASP A 158 -23.19 9.02 -2.01
C ASP A 158 -22.26 9.24 -3.22
N ALA A 159 -20.97 9.53 -3.00
CA ALA A 159 -20.02 9.68 -4.09
C ALA A 159 -19.69 8.32 -4.73
N PRO A 160 -19.38 8.29 -6.06
CA PRO A 160 -19.19 7.05 -6.80
C PRO A 160 -18.12 6.13 -6.19
N ALA A 161 -18.41 4.83 -6.15
CA ALA A 161 -17.47 3.81 -5.69
C ALA A 161 -16.49 3.47 -6.82
N VAL A 162 -15.56 4.39 -7.08
CA VAL A 162 -14.64 4.30 -8.22
C VAL A 162 -13.52 3.29 -8.02
N MET A 163 -12.97 2.80 -9.13
CA MET A 163 -11.72 2.05 -9.22
C MET A 163 -10.79 2.71 -10.25
N TYR A 164 -9.54 2.88 -9.87
CA TYR A 164 -8.49 3.49 -10.68
C TYR A 164 -7.22 2.66 -10.62
N TRP A 165 -6.55 2.56 -11.76
CA TRP A 165 -5.15 2.21 -11.85
C TRP A 165 -4.36 3.50 -12.11
N PHE A 166 -3.21 3.67 -11.46
CA PHE A 166 -2.36 4.84 -11.59
C PHE A 166 -1.02 4.40 -12.19
N GLU A 167 -0.86 4.68 -13.48
CA GLU A 167 0.33 4.34 -14.24
C GLU A 167 1.51 5.20 -13.78
N PHE A 168 2.54 4.56 -13.26
CA PHE A 168 3.73 5.23 -12.75
C PHE A 168 4.78 5.37 -13.85
N SER A 169 5.38 6.56 -13.95
CA SER A 169 6.48 6.82 -14.86
C SER A 169 7.43 7.87 -14.30
N ARG A 170 8.64 7.95 -14.88
CA ARG A 170 9.66 8.95 -14.53
C ARG A 170 10.11 9.81 -15.72
N PRO A 171 9.22 10.57 -16.38
CA PRO A 171 9.61 11.42 -17.50
C PRO A 171 10.64 12.47 -17.04
N GLY A 172 11.85 12.41 -17.61
CA GLY A 172 12.95 13.29 -17.21
C GLY A 172 13.42 13.08 -15.76
N GLY A 173 13.24 11.88 -15.21
CA GLY A 173 13.68 11.53 -13.85
C GLY A 173 12.77 12.08 -12.75
N LYS A 174 11.50 12.38 -13.06
CA LYS A 174 10.54 12.90 -12.07
C LYS A 174 9.35 11.94 -11.91
N PRO A 175 9.03 11.50 -10.69
CA PRO A 175 7.85 10.69 -10.43
C PRO A 175 6.59 11.34 -10.98
N THR A 176 5.81 10.60 -11.76
CA THR A 176 4.53 11.03 -12.32
C THR A 176 3.56 9.86 -12.35
N TRP A 177 2.31 10.10 -11.97
CA TRP A 177 1.24 9.10 -12.03
C TRP A 177 0.12 9.57 -12.95
N THR A 178 -0.24 8.73 -13.93
CA THR A 178 -1.38 8.97 -14.83
C THR A 178 -2.57 8.15 -14.37
N PRO A 179 -3.70 8.78 -13.98
CA PRO A 179 -4.87 8.05 -13.51
C PRO A 179 -5.69 7.45 -14.66
N HIS A 180 -6.00 6.16 -14.57
CA HIS A 180 -6.85 5.40 -15.50
C HIS A 180 -8.06 4.85 -14.75
N PRO A 181 -9.24 5.51 -14.83
CA PRO A 181 -10.47 4.94 -14.29
C PRO A 181 -10.90 3.72 -15.11
N PHE A 182 -11.24 2.63 -14.44
CA PHE A 182 -11.78 1.44 -15.11
C PHE A 182 -13.12 0.97 -14.55
N ASP A 183 -13.58 1.53 -13.43
CA ASP A 183 -14.94 1.33 -12.92
C ASP A 183 -15.39 2.51 -12.04
N HIS A 184 -16.71 2.71 -11.94
CA HIS A 184 -17.30 3.83 -11.20
C HIS A 184 -18.33 3.42 -10.14
N ASP A 185 -18.64 2.13 -9.95
CA ASP A 185 -19.72 1.73 -9.04
C ASP A 185 -19.47 0.46 -8.19
N SER A 186 -18.27 -0.10 -8.22
CA SER A 186 -17.90 -1.30 -7.46
C SER A 186 -17.10 -0.96 -6.21
N GLY A 187 -16.08 -0.10 -6.34
CA GLY A 187 -15.17 0.32 -5.28
C GLY A 187 -14.28 -0.77 -4.70
N VAL A 188 -13.39 -0.37 -3.79
CA VAL A 188 -12.53 -1.30 -3.04
C VAL A 188 -13.20 -1.84 -1.78
N GLY A 189 -12.66 -2.95 -1.26
CA GLY A 189 -12.93 -3.45 0.08
C GLY A 189 -12.00 -2.84 1.13
N THR A 190 -11.67 -3.62 2.16
CA THR A 190 -10.49 -3.39 3.02
C THR A 190 -9.25 -4.14 2.50
N GLN A 191 -9.43 -4.88 1.41
CA GLN A 191 -8.45 -5.65 0.65
C GLN A 191 -9.07 -5.90 -0.72
N PHE A 192 -8.24 -6.11 -1.73
CA PHE A 192 -8.58 -6.68 -3.03
C PHE A 192 -7.33 -7.38 -3.59
N GLU A 193 -7.48 -8.16 -4.65
CA GLU A 193 -6.37 -8.91 -5.23
C GLU A 193 -6.09 -8.46 -6.66
N ILE A 194 -4.80 -8.50 -7.05
CA ILE A 194 -4.33 -8.32 -8.42
C ILE A 194 -3.60 -9.59 -8.84
N ALA A 195 -4.09 -10.25 -9.89
CA ALA A 195 -3.51 -11.50 -10.38
C ALA A 195 -3.94 -11.78 -11.82
N ASP A 196 -3.16 -12.58 -12.54
CA ASP A 196 -3.63 -13.22 -13.77
C ASP A 196 -4.63 -14.33 -13.42
N VAL A 197 -5.91 -14.00 -13.43
CA VAL A 197 -6.99 -14.91 -12.99
C VAL A 197 -7.39 -15.88 -14.10
N ASN A 198 -7.32 -15.43 -15.35
CA ASN A 198 -7.80 -16.19 -16.50
C ASN A 198 -6.67 -16.97 -17.23
N GLY A 199 -5.39 -16.70 -16.90
CA GLY A 199 -4.21 -17.32 -17.48
C GLY A 199 -3.76 -16.72 -18.82
N ASP A 200 -4.14 -15.49 -19.15
CA ASP A 200 -3.78 -14.81 -20.40
C ASP A 200 -2.46 -14.02 -20.32
N GLY A 201 -1.85 -13.97 -19.14
CA GLY A 201 -0.60 -13.26 -18.87
C GLY A 201 -0.77 -11.77 -18.55
N LEU A 202 -2.00 -11.28 -18.45
CA LEU A 202 -2.34 -9.93 -18.01
C LEU A 202 -2.81 -9.93 -16.55
N LEU A 203 -2.62 -8.82 -15.85
CA LEU A 203 -3.05 -8.70 -14.46
C LEU A 203 -4.48 -8.19 -14.39
N ASP A 204 -5.35 -9.00 -13.79
CA ASP A 204 -6.74 -8.66 -13.50
C ASP A 204 -6.90 -8.17 -12.06
N VAL A 205 -8.04 -7.53 -11.77
CA VAL A 205 -8.40 -7.08 -10.42
C VAL A 205 -9.63 -7.82 -9.92
N VAL A 206 -9.62 -8.27 -8.65
CA VAL A 206 -10.78 -8.87 -7.99
C VAL A 206 -11.08 -8.15 -6.69
N THR A 207 -12.30 -7.60 -6.56
CA THR A 207 -12.74 -6.92 -5.34
C THR A 207 -13.86 -7.68 -4.64
N SER A 208 -13.98 -7.49 -3.32
CA SER A 208 -15.11 -7.97 -2.51
C SER A 208 -15.50 -6.92 -1.48
N ASN A 209 -16.72 -6.39 -1.57
CA ASN A 209 -17.25 -5.42 -0.62
C ASN A 209 -18.80 -5.42 -0.60
N LYS A 210 -19.41 -4.37 -0.03
CA LYS A 210 -20.88 -4.22 0.07
C LYS A 210 -21.61 -4.13 -1.28
N LYS A 211 -20.89 -3.83 -2.36
CA LYS A 211 -21.35 -3.81 -3.76
C LYS A 211 -21.25 -5.18 -4.45
N GLY A 212 -20.70 -6.19 -3.78
CA GLY A 212 -20.55 -7.54 -4.30
C GLY A 212 -19.10 -7.97 -4.47
N VAL A 213 -18.92 -9.07 -5.20
CA VAL A 213 -17.62 -9.57 -5.66
C VAL A 213 -17.53 -9.28 -7.15
N ASN A 214 -16.51 -8.55 -7.58
CA ASN A 214 -16.35 -8.11 -8.96
C ASN A 214 -15.00 -8.57 -9.52
N TYR A 215 -15.00 -9.02 -10.77
CA TYR A 215 -13.81 -9.40 -11.54
C TYR A 215 -13.65 -8.40 -12.68
N PHE A 216 -12.51 -7.71 -12.71
CA PHE A 216 -12.15 -6.74 -13.74
C PHE A 216 -11.04 -7.34 -14.58
N GLN A 217 -11.42 -7.79 -15.77
CA GLN A 217 -10.47 -8.35 -16.72
C GLN A 217 -9.69 -7.24 -17.42
N GLN A 218 -8.36 -7.32 -17.42
CA GLN A 218 -7.54 -6.47 -18.29
C GLN A 218 -7.61 -6.99 -19.72
N MET A 219 -7.79 -6.09 -20.68
CA MET A 219 -7.81 -6.42 -22.11
C MET A 219 -6.78 -5.55 -22.83
N ARG A 220 -5.99 -6.15 -23.74
CA ARG A 220 -5.14 -5.42 -24.69
C ARG A 220 -5.67 -5.68 -26.10
N GLU A 221 -5.77 -4.62 -26.90
CA GLU A 221 -6.07 -4.72 -28.34
C GLU A 221 -4.87 -5.28 -29.12
#